data_AF-A0A7M5XB03-F1
#
_entry.id   AF-A0A7M5XB03-F1
#
_cell.length_a   1.000
_cell.length_b   1.000
_cell.length_c   1.000
_cell.angle_alpha   90.00
_cell.angle_beta   90.00
_cell.angle_gamma   90.00
#
_symmetry.space_group_name_H-M   'P 1'
#
loop_
_entity.id
_entity.type
_entity.pdbx_description
1 polymer ?
#
loop_
_entity_poly.entity_id
_entity_poly.type
_entity_poly.pdbx_seq_one_letter_code
_entity_poly.pdbx_strand_id
1 'polypeptide(L)'
;MTNLIIKYFPKVNITCYSGLFLNYIACHIMMTISALFLYRGLSFKDENHQQQTLEEKKESKKSFRKIFGKSLIQFEVLFVYVLSAVGGALLGAYQSFLFLHLKEIGSTQTVMTLSISIAAAAGIFGYFFSAKIIRFFGGPLRSIFVSLIFFGARCLGYALSPNGWILLIFQPLHILSYALFLTSGIQYMKETSPLIVITSMVSLFQTMFEGVGVLVGSSIGGVIFKNYGGRKLYLIFAFFALFWTMILGVYVFMIKKKRVNKTKEDNN
;
A
#
# COMPACT_ATOMS: atom_id res chain seq x y z
N MET A 1 -26.60 46.64 4.53
CA MET A 1 -25.88 45.55 5.21
C MET A 1 -25.80 44.24 4.40
N THR A 2 -25.81 44.28 3.06
CA THR A 2 -25.75 43.03 2.24
C THR A 2 -24.72 43.07 1.10
N ASN A 3 -24.17 44.24 0.76
CA ASN A 3 -23.22 44.41 -0.34
C ASN A 3 -21.72 44.41 0.08
N LEU A 4 -21.41 44.23 1.36
CA LEU A 4 -20.03 44.28 1.87
C LEU A 4 -19.36 42.91 2.04
N ILE A 5 -20.13 41.81 2.02
CA ILE A 5 -19.62 40.45 2.26
C ILE A 5 -19.09 39.80 0.97
N ILE A 6 -19.53 40.25 -0.21
CA ILE A 6 -19.17 39.64 -1.51
C ILE A 6 -17.75 40.01 -1.96
N LYS A 7 -17.12 41.07 -1.42
CA LYS A 7 -15.76 41.49 -1.80
C LYS A 7 -14.62 40.67 -1.20
N TYR A 8 -14.89 39.76 -0.26
CA TYR A 8 -13.85 38.99 0.45
C TYR A 8 -13.69 37.54 -0.03
N PHE A 9 -14.59 37.04 -0.87
CA PHE A 9 -14.39 35.74 -1.50
C PHE A 9 -13.70 35.93 -2.84
N PRO A 10 -12.51 35.33 -3.07
CA PRO A 10 -11.94 35.32 -4.41
C PRO A 10 -12.95 34.65 -5.35
N LYS A 11 -13.16 35.23 -6.54
CA LYS A 11 -13.90 34.57 -7.61
C LYS A 11 -13.32 33.16 -7.75
N VAL A 12 -14.14 32.15 -7.48
CA VAL A 12 -13.76 30.75 -7.58
C VAL A 12 -13.60 30.45 -9.08
N ASN A 13 -12.46 30.83 -9.64
CA ASN A 13 -12.03 30.29 -10.92
C ASN A 13 -11.86 28.80 -10.66
N ILE A 14 -12.68 28.00 -11.31
CA ILE A 14 -12.65 26.54 -11.26
C ILE A 14 -11.21 26.11 -11.53
N THR A 15 -10.48 25.77 -10.46
CA THR A 15 -9.08 25.33 -10.55
C THR A 15 -9.04 24.01 -11.32
N CYS A 16 -8.01 23.81 -12.16
CA CYS A 16 -7.82 22.61 -12.98
C CYS A 16 -7.81 21.26 -12.22
N TYR A 17 -7.72 21.30 -10.89
CA TYR A 17 -7.86 20.16 -9.98
C TYR A 17 -9.32 19.75 -9.71
N SER A 18 -10.30 20.60 -10.05
CA SER A 18 -11.73 20.30 -9.91
C SER A 18 -12.15 19.11 -10.76
N GLY A 19 -11.61 18.97 -11.98
CA GLY A 19 -11.88 17.83 -12.86
C GLY A 19 -11.36 16.52 -12.27
N LEU A 20 -10.21 16.56 -11.59
CA LEU A 20 -9.63 15.40 -10.91
C LEU A 20 -10.45 15.01 -9.68
N PHE A 21 -10.94 16.01 -8.94
CA PHE A 21 -11.83 15.81 -7.79
C PHE A 21 -13.20 15.26 -8.20
N LEU A 22 -13.79 15.78 -9.27
CA LEU A 22 -15.06 15.30 -9.83
C LEU A 22 -14.93 13.87 -10.37
N ASN A 23 -13.84 13.54 -11.05
CA ASN A 23 -13.57 12.18 -11.52
C ASN A 23 -13.39 11.21 -10.34
N TYR A 24 -12.64 11.62 -9.31
CA TYR A 24 -12.44 10.83 -8.10
C TYR A 24 -13.76 10.55 -7.36
N ILE A 25 -14.62 11.56 -7.21
CA ILE A 25 -15.96 11.42 -6.62
C ILE A 25 -16.84 10.50 -7.47
N ALA A 26 -16.84 10.67 -8.79
CA ALA A 26 -17.62 9.84 -9.70
C ALA A 26 -17.21 8.35 -9.60
N CYS A 27 -15.91 8.05 -9.57
CA CYS A 27 -15.43 6.69 -9.38
C CYS A 27 -15.85 6.10 -8.02
N HIS A 28 -15.82 6.87 -6.94
CA HIS A 28 -16.26 6.40 -5.63
C HIS A 28 -17.77 6.15 -5.56
N ILE A 29 -18.58 7.01 -6.17
CA ILE A 29 -20.03 6.80 -6.27
C ILE A 29 -20.34 5.53 -7.08
N MET A 30 -19.62 5.32 -8.19
CA MET A 30 -19.81 4.13 -9.01
C MET A 30 -19.44 2.84 -8.25
N MET A 31 -18.34 2.86 -7.49
CA MET A 31 -17.94 1.73 -6.63
C MET A 31 -18.96 1.44 -5.53
N THR A 32 -19.54 2.46 -4.89
CA THR A 32 -20.55 2.25 -3.83
C THR A 32 -21.86 1.72 -4.39
N ILE A 33 -22.28 2.15 -5.58
CA ILE A 33 -23.46 1.61 -6.27
C ILE A 33 -23.26 0.14 -6.63
N SER A 34 -22.09 -0.24 -7.17
CA SER A 34 -21.75 -1.64 -7.45
C SER A 34 -21.75 -2.49 -6.18
N ALA A 35 -21.22 -1.96 -5.07
CA ALA A 35 -21.21 -2.64 -3.78
C ALA A 35 -22.64 -2.82 -3.22
N LEU A 36 -23.51 -1.83 -3.36
CA LEU A 36 -24.92 -1.90 -2.94
C LEU A 36 -25.72 -2.89 -3.80
N PHE A 37 -25.44 -2.97 -5.10
CA PHE A 37 -26.07 -3.95 -5.98
C PHE A 37 -25.65 -5.38 -5.62
N LEU A 38 -24.36 -5.57 -5.32
CA LEU A 38 -23.82 -6.85 -4.84
C LEU A 38 -24.38 -7.24 -3.47
N TYR A 39 -24.58 -6.25 -2.59
CA TYR A 39 -25.18 -6.45 -1.27
C TYR A 39 -26.68 -6.80 -1.37
N ARG A 40 -27.40 -6.19 -2.31
CA ARG A 40 -28.81 -6.53 -2.59
C ARG A 40 -28.99 -7.91 -3.21
N GLY A 41 -27.97 -8.46 -3.86
CA GLY A 41 -27.94 -9.85 -4.33
C GLY A 41 -27.77 -10.89 -3.21
N LEU A 42 -27.36 -10.47 -2.00
CA LEU A 42 -27.25 -11.33 -0.82
C LEU A 42 -28.58 -11.29 -0.04
N SER A 43 -29.56 -12.05 -0.54
CA SER A 43 -30.81 -12.32 0.17
C SER A 43 -30.52 -13.19 1.40
N PHE A 44 -30.32 -12.56 2.57
CA PHE A 44 -30.37 -13.26 3.85
C PHE A 44 -31.82 -13.34 4.32
N LYS A 45 -32.47 -14.45 3.98
CA LYS A 45 -33.78 -14.84 4.46
C LYS A 45 -33.61 -15.97 5.49
N ASP A 46 -33.91 -15.69 6.76
CA ASP A 46 -34.85 -16.47 7.60
C ASP A 46 -34.78 -16.06 9.07
N GLU A 47 -35.93 -15.70 9.64
CA GLU A 47 -36.10 -15.20 11.02
C GLU A 47 -36.23 -16.33 12.07
N ASN A 48 -36.43 -17.58 11.68
CA ASN A 48 -36.60 -18.71 12.62
C ASN A 48 -35.29 -19.38 13.08
N HIS A 49 -34.15 -19.02 12.49
CA HIS A 49 -32.83 -19.53 12.90
C HIS A 49 -32.23 -18.80 14.12
N GLN A 50 -32.83 -17.70 14.58
CA GLN A 50 -32.19 -16.76 15.50
C GLN A 50 -31.69 -17.34 16.84
N GLN A 51 -32.35 -18.32 17.46
CA GLN A 51 -31.92 -18.83 18.78
C GLN A 51 -30.80 -19.88 18.73
N GLN A 52 -30.84 -20.86 17.80
CA GLN A 52 -29.70 -21.77 17.58
C GLN A 52 -28.51 -21.04 16.97
N THR A 53 -28.76 -20.09 16.06
CA THR A 53 -27.72 -19.22 15.51
C THR A 53 -27.11 -18.30 16.57
N LEU A 54 -27.79 -17.93 17.66
CA LEU A 54 -27.21 -17.06 18.69
C LEU A 54 -26.14 -17.77 19.54
N GLU A 55 -26.34 -19.04 19.89
CA GLU A 55 -25.36 -19.88 20.59
C GLU A 55 -24.17 -20.19 19.67
N GLU A 56 -24.43 -20.67 18.45
CA GLU A 56 -23.39 -20.93 17.44
C GLU A 56 -22.63 -19.66 17.04
N LYS A 57 -23.30 -18.51 16.95
CA LYS A 57 -22.68 -17.20 16.66
C LYS A 57 -21.92 -16.67 17.87
N LYS A 58 -22.35 -16.95 19.11
CA LYS A 58 -21.55 -16.64 20.32
C LYS A 58 -20.30 -17.51 20.41
N GLU A 59 -20.43 -18.80 20.14
CA GLU A 59 -19.30 -19.74 20.16
C GLU A 59 -18.33 -19.47 19.00
N SER A 60 -18.86 -19.23 17.80
CA SER A 60 -18.10 -18.76 16.63
C SER A 60 -17.42 -17.42 16.90
N LYS A 61 -18.09 -16.46 17.55
CA LYS A 61 -17.48 -15.15 17.91
C LYS A 61 -16.42 -15.29 18.99
N LYS A 62 -16.59 -16.19 19.97
CA LYS A 62 -15.61 -16.50 21.01
C LYS A 62 -14.38 -17.21 20.42
N SER A 63 -14.61 -18.18 19.53
CA SER A 63 -13.58 -18.87 18.75
C SER A 63 -12.82 -17.91 17.84
N PHE A 64 -13.53 -17.08 17.08
CA PHE A 64 -12.98 -16.01 16.25
C PHE A 64 -12.10 -15.08 17.08
N ARG A 65 -12.59 -14.52 18.20
CA ARG A 65 -11.82 -13.57 19.03
C ARG A 65 -10.53 -14.20 19.57
N LYS A 66 -10.60 -15.46 20.01
CA LYS A 66 -9.44 -16.20 20.52
C LYS A 66 -8.41 -16.46 19.41
N ILE A 67 -8.85 -16.95 18.25
CA ILE A 67 -8.00 -17.26 17.10
C ILE A 67 -7.40 -15.99 16.51
N PHE A 68 -8.20 -14.93 16.40
CA PHE A 68 -7.79 -13.62 15.91
C PHE A 68 -6.72 -13.00 16.81
N GLY A 69 -6.96 -12.95 18.12
CA GLY A 69 -5.98 -12.44 19.09
C GLY A 69 -4.67 -13.23 19.04
N LYS A 70 -4.74 -14.57 18.98
CA LYS A 70 -3.54 -15.41 18.86
C LYS A 70 -2.81 -15.18 17.53
N SER A 71 -3.52 -15.02 16.42
CA SER A 71 -2.92 -14.82 15.09
C SER A 71 -2.29 -13.44 14.97
N LEU A 72 -2.89 -12.41 15.55
CA LEU A 72 -2.35 -11.05 15.56
C LEU A 72 -1.03 -10.91 16.32
N ILE A 73 -0.88 -11.65 17.42
CA ILE A 73 0.29 -11.53 18.32
C ILE A 73 1.47 -12.38 17.80
N GLN A 74 1.29 -13.17 16.72
CA GLN A 74 2.38 -13.90 16.12
C GLN A 74 3.45 -12.94 15.62
N PHE A 75 4.69 -13.15 16.07
CA PHE A 75 5.83 -12.29 15.76
C PHE A 75 6.00 -12.08 14.24
N GLU A 76 5.81 -13.14 13.45
CA GLU A 76 5.95 -13.09 11.98
C GLU A 76 4.90 -12.17 11.33
N VAL A 77 3.67 -12.21 11.86
CA VAL A 77 2.56 -11.37 11.40
C VAL A 77 2.78 -9.91 11.80
N LEU A 78 3.15 -9.67 13.06
CA LEU A 78 3.46 -8.32 13.55
C LEU A 78 4.58 -7.68 12.73
N PHE A 79 5.62 -8.46 12.41
CA PHE A 79 6.71 -7.99 11.57
C PHE A 79 6.23 -7.58 10.17
N VAL A 80 5.33 -8.35 9.55
CA VAL A 80 4.75 -7.99 8.25
C VAL A 80 3.82 -6.78 8.34
N TYR A 81 3.11 -6.56 9.45
CA TYR A 81 2.37 -5.31 9.66
C TYR A 81 3.26 -4.08 9.81
N VAL A 82 4.43 -4.23 10.44
CA VAL A 82 5.42 -3.16 10.49
C VAL A 82 5.96 -2.88 9.08
N LEU A 83 6.30 -3.92 8.32
CA LEU A 83 6.72 -3.76 6.92
C LEU A 83 5.63 -3.13 6.07
N SER A 84 4.36 -3.45 6.28
CA SER A 84 3.26 -2.85 5.55
C SER A 84 3.12 -1.36 5.88
N ALA A 85 3.26 -0.96 7.15
CA ALA A 85 3.33 0.46 7.51
C ALA A 85 4.52 1.19 6.85
N VAL A 86 5.68 0.54 6.75
CA VAL A 86 6.87 1.08 6.06
C VAL A 86 6.64 1.25 4.56
N GLY A 87 6.12 0.22 3.89
CA GLY A 87 5.74 0.28 2.47
C GLY A 87 4.69 1.38 2.24
N GLY A 88 3.77 1.53 3.19
CA GLY A 88 2.75 2.55 3.19
C GLY A 88 3.33 3.95 3.31
N ALA A 89 4.33 4.16 4.16
CA ALA A 89 5.01 5.44 4.28
C ALA A 89 5.73 5.84 2.99
N LEU A 90 6.36 4.88 2.32
CA LEU A 90 6.98 5.08 1.00
C LEU A 90 5.93 5.45 -0.06
N LEU A 91 4.78 4.79 -0.03
CA LEU A 91 3.65 5.10 -0.90
C LEU A 91 3.07 6.50 -0.63
N GLY A 92 2.93 6.89 0.64
CA GLY A 92 2.45 8.21 1.03
C GLY A 92 3.37 9.32 0.55
N ALA A 93 4.69 9.12 0.67
CA ALA A 93 5.67 10.06 0.11
C ALA A 93 5.55 10.19 -1.42
N TYR A 94 5.28 9.08 -2.12
CA TYR A 94 5.02 9.10 -3.56
C TYR A 94 3.72 9.85 -3.90
N GLN A 95 2.60 9.49 -3.29
CA GLN A 95 1.28 10.07 -3.61
C GLN A 95 1.21 11.56 -3.30
N SER A 96 1.83 11.98 -2.19
CA SER A 96 1.74 13.37 -1.73
C SER A 96 2.74 14.29 -2.44
N PHE A 97 3.95 13.84 -2.76
CA PHE A 97 5.04 14.75 -3.16
C PHE A 97 5.55 14.59 -4.60
N LEU A 98 5.11 13.57 -5.36
CA LEU A 98 5.61 13.37 -6.73
C LEU A 98 5.39 14.60 -7.60
N PHE A 99 4.19 15.17 -7.54
CA PHE A 99 3.84 16.34 -8.33
C PHE A 99 4.55 17.60 -7.86
N LEU A 100 4.74 17.75 -6.55
CA LEU A 100 5.49 18.89 -6.03
C LEU A 100 6.97 18.80 -6.44
N HIS A 101 7.58 17.62 -6.37
CA HIS A 101 8.96 17.40 -6.82
C HIS A 101 9.13 17.61 -8.33
N LEU A 102 8.20 17.10 -9.14
CA LEU A 102 8.20 17.35 -10.59
C LEU A 102 8.11 18.85 -10.90
N LYS A 103 7.32 19.59 -10.12
CA LYS A 103 7.22 21.06 -10.25
C LYS A 103 8.51 21.76 -9.82
N GLU A 104 9.18 21.33 -8.74
CA GLU A 104 10.46 21.89 -8.29
C GLU A 104 11.57 21.74 -9.34
N ILE A 105 11.62 20.61 -10.06
CA ILE A 105 12.59 20.38 -11.13
C ILE A 105 12.16 21.00 -12.48
N GLY A 106 11.13 21.85 -12.50
CA GLY A 106 10.69 22.59 -13.69
C GLY A 106 9.96 21.75 -14.74
N SER A 107 9.33 20.64 -14.35
CA SER A 107 8.62 19.76 -15.29
C SER A 107 7.33 20.40 -15.81
N THR A 108 6.99 20.09 -17.06
CA THR A 108 5.72 20.52 -17.66
C THR A 108 4.55 19.71 -17.10
N GLN A 109 3.35 20.29 -17.16
CA GLN A 109 2.12 19.64 -16.71
C GLN A 109 1.85 18.31 -17.45
N THR A 110 2.22 18.22 -18.73
CA THR A 110 2.12 16.99 -19.52
C THR A 110 2.98 15.86 -18.95
N VAL A 111 4.21 16.16 -18.52
CA VAL A 111 5.08 15.14 -17.90
C VAL A 111 4.53 14.68 -16.56
N MET A 112 3.92 15.59 -15.79
CA MET A 112 3.26 15.26 -14.52
C MET A 112 2.10 14.29 -14.73
N THR A 113 1.17 14.57 -15.63
CA THR A 113 0.04 13.66 -15.88
C THR A 113 0.50 12.34 -16.50
N LEU A 114 1.45 12.39 -17.43
CA LEU A 114 2.03 11.20 -18.04
C LEU A 114 2.70 10.29 -17.00
N SER A 115 3.35 10.86 -15.98
CA SER A 115 3.97 10.09 -14.90
C SER A 115 2.97 9.21 -14.14
N ILE A 116 1.77 9.71 -13.85
CA ILE A 116 0.72 8.94 -13.18
C ILE A 116 0.11 7.92 -14.15
N SER A 117 -0.13 8.30 -15.42
CA SER A 117 -0.66 7.37 -16.43
C SER A 117 0.24 6.15 -16.62
N ILE A 118 1.57 6.36 -16.72
CA ILE A 118 2.54 5.26 -16.83
C ILE A 118 2.53 4.42 -15.56
N ALA A 119 2.50 5.04 -14.37
CA ALA A 119 2.43 4.30 -13.11
C ALA A 119 1.13 3.49 -12.98
N ALA A 120 0.00 4.03 -13.40
CA ALA A 120 -1.30 3.34 -13.39
C ALA A 120 -1.31 2.14 -14.35
N ALA A 121 -0.83 2.32 -15.58
CA ALA A 121 -0.67 1.23 -16.54
C ALA A 121 0.26 0.14 -16.00
N ALA A 122 1.42 0.54 -15.45
CA ALA A 122 2.35 -0.33 -14.76
C ALA A 122 1.67 -1.09 -13.59
N GLY A 123 0.82 -0.43 -12.80
CA GLY A 123 0.04 -1.09 -11.75
C GLY A 123 -0.87 -2.21 -12.28
N ILE A 124 -1.62 -1.95 -13.36
CA ILE A 124 -2.52 -2.93 -13.99
C ILE A 124 -1.72 -4.16 -14.47
N PHE A 125 -0.61 -3.94 -15.19
CA PHE A 125 0.27 -5.03 -15.62
C PHE A 125 0.85 -5.79 -14.43
N GLY A 126 1.28 -5.07 -13.39
CA GLY A 126 1.83 -5.67 -12.18
C GLY A 126 0.83 -6.59 -11.48
N TYR A 127 -0.45 -6.22 -11.41
CA TYR A 127 -1.48 -7.09 -10.85
C TYR A 127 -1.72 -8.33 -11.71
N PHE A 128 -1.80 -8.17 -13.03
CA PHE A 128 -2.01 -9.29 -13.95
C PHE A 128 -0.88 -10.34 -13.86
N PHE A 129 0.37 -9.90 -13.73
CA PHE A 129 1.53 -10.80 -13.66
C PHE A 129 2.00 -11.14 -12.23
N SER A 130 1.35 -10.59 -11.19
CA SER A 130 1.77 -10.70 -9.79
C SER A 130 2.02 -12.15 -9.36
N ALA A 131 1.09 -13.06 -9.60
CA ALA A 131 1.22 -14.47 -9.24
C ALA A 131 2.46 -15.13 -9.88
N LYS A 132 2.74 -14.81 -11.15
CA LYS A 132 3.92 -15.33 -11.88
C LYS A 132 5.21 -14.75 -11.30
N ILE A 133 5.22 -13.46 -10.99
CA ILE A 133 6.37 -12.76 -10.41
C ILE A 133 6.67 -13.28 -8.99
N ILE A 134 5.64 -13.50 -8.17
CA ILE A 134 5.80 -14.04 -6.81
C ILE A 134 6.40 -15.45 -6.85
N ARG A 135 5.89 -16.30 -7.75
CA ARG A 135 6.45 -17.63 -7.97
C ARG A 135 7.90 -17.57 -8.46
N PHE A 136 8.21 -16.65 -9.37
CA PHE A 136 9.56 -16.45 -9.88
C PHE A 136 10.57 -16.09 -8.78
N PHE A 137 10.20 -15.22 -7.84
CA PHE A 137 11.07 -14.88 -6.69
C PHE A 137 11.08 -15.93 -5.58
N GLY A 138 10.30 -17.01 -5.71
CA GLY A 138 10.32 -18.15 -4.79
C GLY A 138 9.55 -17.92 -3.49
N GLY A 139 8.49 -17.09 -3.53
CA GLY A 139 7.48 -16.99 -2.47
C GLY A 139 7.24 -15.56 -1.95
N PRO A 140 6.13 -15.34 -1.22
CA PRO A 140 5.64 -14.00 -0.88
C PRO A 140 6.64 -13.15 -0.08
N LEU A 141 7.29 -13.73 0.93
CA LEU A 141 8.24 -13.00 1.78
C LEU A 141 9.48 -12.51 1.00
N ARG A 142 9.97 -13.30 0.04
CA ARG A 142 11.09 -12.90 -0.83
C ARG A 142 10.66 -11.82 -1.82
N SER A 143 9.43 -11.89 -2.31
CA SER A 143 8.87 -10.85 -3.17
C SER A 143 8.68 -9.51 -2.45
N ILE A 144 8.33 -9.52 -1.16
CA ILE A 144 8.32 -8.30 -0.30
C ILE A 144 9.73 -7.71 -0.15
N PHE A 145 10.75 -8.57 0.02
CA PHE A 145 12.14 -8.12 0.07
C PHE A 145 12.58 -7.45 -1.23
N VAL A 146 12.30 -8.09 -2.36
CA VAL A 146 12.62 -7.54 -3.68
C VAL A 146 11.88 -6.23 -3.92
N SER A 147 10.60 -6.15 -3.57
CA SER A 147 9.83 -4.92 -3.81
C SER A 147 10.31 -3.73 -2.98
N LEU A 148 10.79 -3.95 -1.75
CA LEU A 148 11.42 -2.91 -0.95
C LEU A 148 12.75 -2.39 -1.56
N ILE A 149 13.54 -3.27 -2.19
CA ILE A 149 14.71 -2.84 -2.99
C ILE A 149 14.27 -1.90 -4.11
N PHE A 150 13.23 -2.28 -4.85
CA PHE A 150 12.71 -1.47 -5.95
C PHE A 150 12.08 -0.15 -5.47
N PHE A 151 11.46 -0.13 -4.29
CA PHE A 151 11.05 1.13 -3.64
C PHE A 151 12.25 2.05 -3.40
N GLY A 152 13.33 1.54 -2.81
CA GLY A 152 14.55 2.29 -2.58
C GLY A 152 15.17 2.80 -3.88
N ALA A 153 15.34 1.91 -4.87
CA ALA A 153 15.90 2.25 -6.18
C ALA A 153 15.06 3.31 -6.91
N ARG A 154 13.73 3.23 -6.81
CA ARG A 154 12.82 4.22 -7.39
C ARG A 154 12.93 5.58 -6.70
N CYS A 155 12.95 5.61 -5.37
CA CYS A 155 13.17 6.83 -4.60
C CYS A 155 14.54 7.47 -4.91
N LEU A 156 15.60 6.66 -5.05
CA LEU A 156 16.90 7.15 -5.54
C LEU A 156 16.81 7.71 -6.95
N GLY A 157 16.13 7.02 -7.86
CA GLY A 157 15.88 7.49 -9.22
C GLY A 157 15.21 8.86 -9.24
N TYR A 158 14.22 9.09 -8.38
CA TYR A 158 13.55 10.40 -8.26
C TYR A 158 14.45 11.49 -7.71
N ALA A 159 15.26 11.17 -6.69
CA ALA A 159 16.20 12.12 -6.10
C ALA A 159 17.31 12.50 -7.09
N LEU A 160 17.77 11.56 -7.92
CA LEU A 160 18.87 11.79 -8.86
C LEU A 160 18.43 12.34 -10.22
N SER A 161 17.13 12.27 -10.54
CA SER A 161 16.59 12.77 -11.80
C SER A 161 16.71 14.29 -11.91
N PRO A 162 17.45 14.83 -12.90
CA PRO A 162 17.62 16.27 -13.07
C PRO A 162 16.43 16.93 -13.77
N ASN A 163 15.59 16.17 -14.48
CA ASN A 163 14.37 16.66 -15.13
C ASN A 163 13.25 15.59 -15.08
N GLY A 164 12.02 16.01 -15.34
CA GLY A 164 10.85 15.13 -15.27
C GLY A 164 10.84 14.00 -16.30
N TRP A 165 11.49 14.18 -17.46
CA TRP A 165 11.55 13.14 -18.50
C TRP A 165 12.38 11.94 -18.06
N ILE A 166 13.52 12.17 -17.41
CA ILE A 166 14.34 11.10 -16.84
C ILE A 166 13.59 10.41 -15.68
N LEU A 167 12.80 11.17 -14.91
CA LEU A 167 11.96 10.60 -13.86
C LEU A 167 10.97 9.56 -14.40
N LEU A 168 10.44 9.76 -15.62
CA LEU A 168 9.48 8.82 -16.23
C LEU A 168 10.05 7.42 -16.43
N ILE A 169 11.36 7.30 -16.67
CA ILE A 169 12.04 6.00 -16.84
C ILE A 169 11.91 5.14 -15.58
N PHE A 170 11.75 5.76 -14.41
CA PHE A 170 11.57 5.06 -13.15
C PHE A 170 10.10 4.71 -12.84
N GLN A 171 9.13 5.20 -13.62
CA GLN A 171 7.70 4.88 -13.38
C GLN A 171 7.33 3.42 -13.60
N PRO A 172 7.85 2.70 -14.61
CA PRO A 172 7.62 1.26 -14.78
C PRO A 172 8.00 0.42 -13.55
N LEU A 173 8.96 0.88 -12.73
CA LEU A 173 9.33 0.21 -11.47
C LEU A 173 8.15 0.17 -10.47
N HIS A 174 7.04 0.88 -10.72
CA HIS A 174 5.80 0.75 -9.96
C HIS A 174 5.23 -0.68 -9.95
N ILE A 175 5.49 -1.47 -11.00
CA ILE A 175 5.16 -2.91 -11.01
C ILE A 175 5.83 -3.60 -9.82
N LEU A 176 7.16 -3.45 -9.71
CA LEU A 176 7.97 -4.23 -8.78
C LEU A 176 8.01 -3.61 -7.38
N SER A 177 7.84 -2.29 -7.26
CA SER A 177 7.75 -1.61 -5.97
C SER A 177 6.35 -1.79 -5.37
N TYR A 178 5.32 -1.26 -6.00
CA TYR A 178 3.98 -1.19 -5.40
C TYR A 178 3.16 -2.46 -5.59
N ALA A 179 2.91 -2.87 -6.85
CA ALA A 179 1.98 -3.96 -7.14
C ALA A 179 2.50 -5.29 -6.58
N LEU A 180 3.80 -5.57 -6.71
CA LEU A 180 4.42 -6.76 -6.13
C LEU A 180 4.39 -6.74 -4.61
N PHE A 181 4.70 -5.62 -3.95
CA PHE A 181 4.65 -5.51 -2.49
C PHE A 181 3.25 -5.81 -1.96
N LEU A 182 2.24 -5.16 -2.53
CA LEU A 182 0.86 -5.32 -2.09
C LEU A 182 0.36 -6.75 -2.26
N THR A 183 0.53 -7.30 -3.47
CA THR A 183 0.05 -8.65 -3.78
C THR A 183 0.78 -9.73 -2.97
N SER A 184 2.08 -9.56 -2.77
CA SER A 184 2.90 -10.48 -1.94
C SER A 184 2.53 -10.39 -0.47
N GLY A 185 2.28 -9.20 0.06
CA GLY A 185 1.80 -9.01 1.42
C GLY A 185 0.45 -9.66 1.65
N ILE A 186 -0.52 -9.44 0.77
CA ILE A 186 -1.83 -10.09 0.83
C ILE A 186 -1.69 -11.62 0.78
N GLN A 187 -0.86 -12.14 -0.13
CA GLN A 187 -0.65 -13.58 -0.24
C GLN A 187 0.01 -14.16 1.02
N TYR A 188 1.03 -13.49 1.57
CA TYR A 188 1.67 -13.89 2.82
C TYR A 188 0.64 -13.95 3.97
N MET A 189 -0.18 -12.91 4.12
CA MET A 189 -1.21 -12.87 5.15
C MET A 189 -2.23 -13.99 4.99
N LYS A 190 -2.64 -14.32 3.76
CA LYS A 190 -3.53 -15.45 3.47
C LYS A 190 -2.91 -16.80 3.83
N GLU A 191 -1.62 -16.98 3.56
CA GLU A 191 -0.90 -18.23 3.84
C GLU A 191 -0.63 -18.45 5.34
N THR A 192 -0.41 -17.38 6.11
CA THR A 192 -0.11 -17.47 7.55
C THR A 192 -1.39 -17.46 8.42
N SER A 193 -2.51 -16.93 7.91
CA SER A 193 -3.72 -16.74 8.71
C SER A 193 -4.69 -17.94 8.63
N PRO A 194 -5.30 -18.36 9.74
CA PRO A 194 -6.40 -19.33 9.72
C PRO A 194 -7.60 -18.82 8.91
N LEU A 195 -8.26 -19.71 8.14
CA LEU A 195 -9.39 -19.38 7.24
C LEU A 195 -10.44 -18.45 7.88
N ILE A 196 -10.78 -18.68 9.15
CA ILE A 196 -11.77 -17.93 9.90
C ILE A 196 -11.41 -16.45 10.13
N VAL A 197 -10.12 -16.08 10.07
CA VAL A 197 -9.63 -14.70 10.30
C VAL A 197 -8.90 -14.10 9.11
N ILE A 198 -8.76 -14.81 7.98
CA ILE A 198 -8.01 -14.34 6.80
C ILE A 198 -8.45 -12.94 6.38
N THR A 199 -9.74 -12.71 6.24
CA THR A 199 -10.27 -11.41 5.80
C THR A 199 -9.83 -10.29 6.73
N SER A 200 -9.98 -10.47 8.04
CA SER A 200 -9.57 -9.47 9.03
C SER A 200 -8.06 -9.22 9.02
N MET A 201 -7.26 -10.27 8.86
CA MET A 201 -5.80 -10.18 8.83
C MET A 201 -5.30 -9.43 7.59
N VAL A 202 -5.88 -9.72 6.41
CA VAL A 202 -5.61 -9.02 5.15
C VAL A 202 -6.11 -7.59 5.19
N SER A 203 -7.31 -7.33 5.75
CA SER A 203 -7.83 -5.98 5.92
C SER A 203 -6.92 -5.14 6.81
N LEU A 204 -6.44 -5.67 7.93
CA LEU A 204 -5.48 -4.97 8.79
C LEU A 204 -4.16 -4.69 8.06
N PHE A 205 -3.66 -5.63 7.27
CA PHE A 205 -2.48 -5.40 6.44
C PHE A 205 -2.69 -4.21 5.50
N GLN A 206 -3.83 -4.18 4.81
CA GLN A 206 -4.20 -3.10 3.89
C GLN A 206 -4.35 -1.77 4.63
N THR A 207 -5.00 -1.76 5.79
CA THR A 207 -5.16 -0.55 6.63
C THR A 207 -3.82 -0.02 7.11
N MET A 208 -2.86 -0.89 7.44
CA MET A 208 -1.52 -0.48 7.81
C MET A 208 -0.74 0.06 6.60
N PHE A 209 -0.92 -0.52 5.41
CA PHE A 209 -0.27 -0.09 4.19
C PHE A 209 -0.84 1.23 3.64
N GLU A 210 -2.10 1.26 3.21
CA GLU A 210 -2.71 2.43 2.57
C GLU A 210 -3.34 3.42 3.55
N GLY A 211 -3.56 3.03 4.81
CA GLY A 211 -4.07 3.92 5.85
C GLY A 211 -2.94 4.54 6.66
N VAL A 212 -2.52 3.82 7.71
CA VAL A 212 -1.58 4.33 8.73
C VAL A 212 -0.24 4.69 8.11
N GLY A 213 0.33 3.81 7.29
CA GLY A 213 1.61 4.04 6.63
C GLY A 213 1.58 5.29 5.76
N VAL A 214 0.60 5.42 4.86
CA VAL A 214 0.42 6.60 4.01
C VAL A 214 0.29 7.88 4.85
N LEU A 215 -0.56 7.86 5.89
CA LEU A 215 -0.73 9.02 6.79
C LEU A 215 0.59 9.47 7.42
N VAL A 216 1.35 8.53 7.97
CA VAL A 216 2.64 8.81 8.63
C VAL A 216 3.67 9.30 7.60
N GLY A 217 3.79 8.62 6.46
CA GLY A 217 4.72 8.97 5.40
C GLY A 217 4.45 10.35 4.79
N SER A 218 3.19 10.67 4.53
CA SER A 218 2.77 11.98 4.03
C SER A 218 2.99 13.08 5.08
N SER A 219 2.73 12.81 6.35
CA SER A 219 2.93 13.78 7.43
C SER A 219 4.41 14.12 7.64
N ILE A 220 5.26 13.09 7.83
CA ILE A 220 6.70 13.25 7.99
C ILE A 220 7.31 13.83 6.71
N GLY A 221 6.88 13.32 5.56
CA GLY A 221 7.31 13.79 4.25
C GLY A 221 6.97 15.26 4.02
N GLY A 222 5.85 15.76 4.54
CA GLY A 222 5.46 17.16 4.42
C GLY A 222 6.42 18.10 5.14
N VAL A 223 6.85 17.72 6.35
CA VAL A 223 7.86 18.46 7.12
C VAL A 223 9.20 18.46 6.40
N ILE A 224 9.63 17.30 5.88
CA ILE A 224 10.88 17.17 5.15
C ILE A 224 10.84 18.00 3.86
N PHE A 225 9.77 17.87 3.07
CA PHE A 225 9.60 18.56 1.80
C PHE A 225 9.63 20.08 1.99
N LYS A 226 8.92 20.60 3.00
CA LYS A 226 8.88 22.04 3.29
C LYS A 226 10.26 22.62 3.62
N ASN A 227 11.09 21.88 4.34
CA ASN A 227 12.39 22.38 4.83
C ASN A 227 13.56 22.06 3.88
N TYR A 228 13.46 20.99 3.09
CA TYR A 228 14.59 20.42 2.35
C TYR A 228 14.31 20.14 0.87
N GLY A 229 13.06 20.33 0.40
CA GLY A 229 12.62 20.07 -0.97
C GLY A 229 12.47 18.58 -1.30
N GLY A 230 12.00 18.30 -2.51
CA GLY A 230 11.68 16.95 -3.00
C GLY A 230 12.90 16.06 -3.21
N ARG A 231 14.04 16.63 -3.62
CA ARG A 231 15.28 15.86 -3.84
C ARG A 231 15.77 15.17 -2.57
N LYS A 232 15.85 15.92 -1.46
CA LYS A 232 16.26 15.38 -0.16
C LYS A 232 15.19 14.48 0.44
N LEU A 233 13.90 14.80 0.25
CA LEU A 233 12.79 13.93 0.63
C LEU A 233 12.98 12.51 0.06
N TYR A 234 13.09 12.39 -1.27
CA TYR A 234 13.22 11.08 -1.90
C TYR A 234 14.51 10.35 -1.55
N LEU A 235 15.59 11.07 -1.28
CA LEU A 235 16.85 10.49 -0.81
C LEU A 235 16.72 9.93 0.62
N ILE A 236 16.05 10.62 1.53
CA ILE A 236 15.79 10.13 2.90
C ILE A 236 14.88 8.89 2.85
N PHE A 237 13.79 8.94 2.07
CA PHE A 237 12.90 7.79 1.91
C PHE A 237 13.59 6.60 1.22
N ALA A 238 14.55 6.84 0.32
CA ALA A 238 15.38 5.78 -0.24
C ALA A 238 16.23 5.08 0.82
N PHE A 239 16.95 5.83 1.65
CA PHE A 239 17.73 5.23 2.74
C PHE A 239 16.84 4.52 3.76
N PHE A 240 15.67 5.07 4.05
CA PHE A 240 14.67 4.41 4.88
C PHE A 240 14.22 3.07 4.30
N ALA A 241 13.92 3.01 2.99
CA ALA A 241 13.58 1.77 2.31
C ALA A 241 14.72 0.75 2.34
N LEU A 242 15.96 1.18 2.10
CA LEU A 242 17.13 0.31 2.12
C LEU A 242 17.42 -0.23 3.53
N PHE A 243 17.25 0.59 4.56
CA PHE A 243 17.38 0.17 5.95
C PHE A 243 16.40 -0.96 6.30
N TRP A 244 15.11 -0.80 5.97
CA TRP A 244 14.12 -1.84 6.19
C TRP A 244 14.31 -3.08 5.30
N THR A 245 14.80 -2.88 4.09
CA THR A 245 15.24 -3.98 3.21
C THR A 245 16.34 -4.80 3.88
N MET A 246 17.34 -4.16 4.49
CA MET A 246 18.43 -4.83 5.19
C MET A 246 17.90 -5.66 6.38
N ILE A 247 17.00 -5.10 7.18
CA ILE A 247 16.36 -5.81 8.31
C ILE A 247 15.61 -7.05 7.81
N LEU A 248 14.80 -6.91 6.76
CA LEU A 248 14.07 -8.03 6.17
C LEU A 248 15.04 -9.06 5.55
N GLY A 249 16.14 -8.62 4.95
CA GLY A 249 17.18 -9.50 4.42
C GLY A 249 17.81 -10.38 5.50
N VAL A 250 18.16 -9.79 6.65
CA VAL A 250 18.65 -10.53 7.82
C VAL A 250 17.60 -11.53 8.31
N TYR A 251 16.34 -11.12 8.41
CA TYR A 251 15.24 -11.99 8.85
C TYR A 251 15.05 -13.20 7.90
N VAL A 252 15.02 -12.96 6.58
CA VAL A 252 14.90 -14.02 5.56
C VAL A 252 16.10 -14.97 5.62
N PHE A 253 17.32 -14.44 5.82
CA PHE A 253 18.52 -15.25 5.97
C PHE A 253 18.48 -16.14 7.21
N MET A 254 18.03 -15.59 8.36
CA MET A 254 17.87 -16.35 9.60
C MET A 254 16.85 -17.49 9.47
N ILE A 255 15.71 -17.25 8.81
CA ILE A 255 14.71 -18.31 8.56
C ILE A 255 15.28 -19.40 7.67
N LYS A 256 16.00 -19.03 6.60
CA LYS A 256 16.64 -20.00 5.71
C LYS A 256 17.64 -20.87 6.47
N LYS A 257 18.46 -20.26 7.34
CA LYS A 257 19.42 -20.98 8.20
C LYS A 257 18.73 -21.95 9.16
N LYS A 258 17.65 -21.52 9.84
CA LYS A 258 16.88 -22.39 10.74
C LYS A 258 16.29 -23.61 10.02
N ARG A 259 15.74 -23.43 8.80
CA ARG A 259 15.19 -24.55 8.01
C ARG A 259 16.26 -25.55 7.60
N VAL A 260 17.42 -25.07 7.15
CA VAL A 260 18.55 -25.94 6.77
C VAL A 260 19.07 -26.75 7.96
N ASN A 261 19.16 -26.14 9.14
CA ASN A 261 19.61 -26.84 10.34
C ASN A 261 18.61 -27.93 10.78
N LYS A 262 17.31 -27.65 10.72
CA LYS A 262 16.27 -28.64 11.05
C LYS A 262 16.31 -29.87 10.13
N THR A 263 16.49 -29.66 8.81
CA THR A 263 16.63 -30.78 7.86
C THR A 263 17.91 -31.60 8.10
N LYS A 264 18.94 -31.03 8.73
CA LYS A 264 20.14 -31.80 9.13
C LYS A 264 19.91 -32.59 10.41
N GLU A 265 19.11 -32.07 11.35
CA GLU A 265 18.72 -32.80 12.57
C GLU A 265 17.75 -33.95 12.26
N ASP A 266 16.80 -33.78 11.32
CA ASP A 266 15.85 -34.83 10.94
C ASP A 266 16.50 -35.98 10.11
N ASN A 267 17.72 -35.78 9.61
CA ASN A 267 18.46 -36.76 8.78
C ASN A 267 19.63 -37.46 9.52
N ASN A 268 19.83 -37.15 10.80
CA ASN A 268 20.86 -37.76 11.68
C ASN A 268 20.18 -38.58 12.78
#